data_AF-A0A3A4W892-F1
#
_entry.id   AF-A0A3A4W892-F1
#
_cell.length_a   1.000
_cell.length_b   1.000
_cell.length_c   1.000
_cell.angle_alpha   90.00
_cell.angle_beta   90.00
_cell.angle_gamma   90.00
#
_symmetry.space_group_name_H-M   'P 1'
#
loop_
_entity.id
_entity.type
_entity.pdbx_description
1 polymer ?
#
loop_
_entity_poly.entity_id
_entity_poly.type
_entity_poly.pdbx_seq_one_letter_code
_entity_poly.pdbx_strand_id
1 'polypeptide(L)' 'MTARDLSKAVGISEKEVTVHLGHIERTASALGKRLVVRPFHCLSCGYRFADRRRFTRPGKCPKCRGTHVEAPAFRIL' A
#
# COMPACT_ATOMS: atom_id res chain seq x y z
N MET A 1 -7.35 -3.43 3.70
CA MET A 1 -7.35 -4.37 2.55
C MET A 1 -6.07 -4.19 1.74
N THR A 2 -5.51 -5.26 1.18
CA THR A 2 -4.34 -5.19 0.29
C THR A 2 -4.74 -4.88 -1.15
N ALA A 3 -3.77 -4.56 -2.02
CA ALA A 3 -4.02 -4.36 -3.45
C ALA A 3 -4.61 -5.61 -4.11
N ARG A 4 -4.15 -6.80 -3.69
CA ARG A 4 -4.67 -8.09 -4.14
C ARG A 4 -6.12 -8.33 -3.72
N ASP A 5 -6.48 -7.94 -2.49
CA ASP A 5 -7.87 -8.07 -2.02
C ASP A 5 -8.79 -7.16 -2.83
N LEU A 6 -8.36 -5.91 -3.09
CA LEU A 6 -9.11 -4.97 -3.92
C LEU A 6 -9.23 -5.46 -5.36
N SER A 7 -8.14 -5.93 -5.95
CA SER A 7 -8.11 -6.51 -7.30
C SER A 7 -9.15 -7.62 -7.45
N LYS A 8 -9.22 -8.54 -6.48
CA LYS A 8 -10.23 -9.60 -6.46
C LYS A 8 -11.65 -9.08 -6.27
N ALA A 9 -11.84 -8.07 -5.42
CA ALA A 9 -13.15 -7.53 -5.10
C ALA A 9 -13.77 -6.73 -6.26
N VAL A 10 -12.96 -6.02 -7.03
CA VAL A 10 -13.44 -5.13 -8.11
C VAL A 10 -13.11 -5.61 -9.53
N GLY A 11 -12.36 -6.70 -9.68
CA GLY A 11 -12.08 -7.32 -10.98
C GLY A 11 -11.05 -6.60 -11.85
N ILE A 12 -10.19 -5.76 -11.28
CA ILE A 12 -9.12 -5.04 -12.01
C ILE A 12 -7.74 -5.53 -11.57
N SER A 13 -6.69 -5.22 -12.33
CA SER A 13 -5.32 -5.63 -11.96
C SER A 13 -4.78 -4.88 -10.73
N GLU A 14 -3.87 -5.49 -9.96
CA GLU A 14 -3.22 -4.82 -8.81
C GLU A 14 -2.48 -3.52 -9.21
N LYS A 15 -1.98 -3.45 -10.45
CA LYS A 15 -1.37 -2.23 -11.00
C LYS A 15 -2.41 -1.12 -11.12
N GLU A 16 -3.57 -1.41 -11.69
CA GLU A 16 -4.68 -0.46 -11.81
C GLU A 16 -5.19 -0.04 -10.43
N VAL A 17 -5.34 -0.98 -9.48
CA VAL A 17 -5.69 -0.63 -8.09
C VAL A 17 -4.76 0.45 -7.56
N THR A 18 -3.45 0.30 -7.75
CA THR A 18 -2.47 1.26 -7.24
C THR A 18 -2.59 2.64 -7.89
N VAL A 19 -2.93 2.70 -9.19
CA VAL A 19 -3.21 3.95 -9.90
C VAL A 19 -4.48 4.60 -9.34
N HIS A 20 -5.57 3.84 -9.21
CA HIS A 20 -6.84 4.33 -8.70
C HIS A 20 -6.78 4.80 -7.24
N LEU A 21 -5.97 4.15 -6.38
CA LEU A 21 -5.76 4.60 -4.99
C LEU A 21 -5.28 6.05 -4.93
N GLY A 22 -4.44 6.50 -5.87
CA GLY A 22 -4.00 7.89 -5.94
C GLY A 22 -5.13 8.87 -6.25
N HIS A 23 -6.09 8.48 -7.09
CA HIS A 23 -7.29 9.28 -7.35
C HIS A 23 -8.23 9.28 -6.15
N ILE A 24 -8.45 8.10 -5.54
CA ILE A 24 -9.30 7.93 -4.35
C ILE A 24 -8.76 8.76 -3.18
N GLU A 25 -7.44 8.85 -3.00
CA GLU A 25 -6.85 9.71 -1.96
C GLU A 25 -7.29 11.17 -2.09
N ARG A 26 -7.29 11.72 -3.31
CA ARG A 26 -7.72 13.11 -3.57
C ARG A 26 -9.20 13.29 -3.25
N THR A 27 -10.04 12.37 -3.74
CA THR A 27 -11.49 12.41 -3.49
C THR A 27 -11.81 12.24 -2.01
N ALA A 28 -11.16 11.31 -1.30
CA ALA A 28 -11.33 11.10 0.13
C ALA A 28 -10.94 12.35 0.91
N SER A 29 -9.82 12.98 0.56
CA SER A 29 -9.34 14.21 1.20
C SER A 29 -10.34 15.36 1.05
N ALA A 30 -10.95 15.50 -0.14
CA ALA A 30 -12.01 16.49 -0.37
C ALA A 30 -13.27 16.24 0.49
N LEU A 31 -13.52 15.00 0.89
CA LEU A 31 -14.61 14.59 1.79
C LEU A 31 -14.20 14.61 3.27
N GLY A 32 -13.03 15.18 3.62
CA GLY A 32 -12.52 15.22 4.99
C GLY A 32 -12.02 13.86 5.52
N LYS A 33 -11.87 12.86 4.65
CA LYS A 33 -11.37 11.52 4.98
C LYS A 33 -9.92 11.36 4.56
N ARG A 34 -9.22 10.38 5.15
CA ARG A 34 -7.80 10.13 4.80
C ARG A 34 -7.56 8.68 4.40
N LEU A 35 -7.12 8.47 3.17
CA LEU A 35 -6.60 7.18 2.74
C LEU A 35 -5.18 7.01 3.29
N VAL A 36 -4.94 5.96 4.09
CA VAL A 36 -3.65 5.68 4.71
C VAL A 36 -3.16 4.27 4.37
N VAL A 37 -1.84 4.14 4.28
CA VAL A 37 -1.14 2.85 4.20
C VAL A 37 -0.78 2.42 5.62
N ARG A 38 -1.16 1.21 6.02
CA ARG A 38 -0.76 0.64 7.30
C ARG A 38 0.73 0.32 7.29
N PRO A 39 1.45 0.54 8.40
CA PRO A 39 2.83 0.05 8.55
C PRO A 39 2.91 -1.44 8.25
N PHE A 40 3.95 -1.84 7.52
CA PHE A 40 4.19 -3.21 7.12
C PHE A 40 5.69 -3.54 7.27
N HIS A 41 6.05 -4.81 7.19
CA HIS A 41 7.41 -5.28 7.50
C HIS A 41 8.15 -5.90 6.32
N CYS A 42 9.47 -5.84 6.36
CA CYS A 42 10.31 -6.74 5.57
C CYS A 42 10.27 -8.13 6.22
N LEU A 43 9.84 -9.13 5.44
CA LEU A 43 9.73 -10.51 5.92
C LEU A 43 11.10 -11.20 6.04
N SER A 44 12.15 -10.63 5.45
CA SER A 44 13.52 -11.16 5.56
C SER A 44 14.29 -10.66 6.78
N CYS A 45 14.07 -9.44 7.25
CA CYS A 45 14.89 -8.83 8.31
C CYS A 45 14.11 -8.07 9.39
N GLY A 46 12.77 -8.05 9.31
CA GLY A 46 11.91 -7.39 10.29
C GLY A 46 11.86 -5.86 10.19
N TYR A 47 12.53 -5.23 9.21
CA TYR A 47 12.48 -3.77 9.05
C TYR A 47 11.03 -3.28 8.90
N ARG A 48 10.63 -2.31 9.72
CA ARG A 48 9.28 -1.74 9.71
C ARG A 48 9.20 -0.51 8.82
N PHE A 49 8.32 -0.53 7.83
CA PHE A 49 8.00 0.60 6.96
C PHE A 49 6.90 1.46 7.60
N ALA A 50 7.25 2.25 8.62
CA ALA A 50 6.28 3.08 9.36
C ALA A 50 5.89 4.35 8.57
N ASP A 51 6.86 5.04 7.99
CA ASP A 51 6.66 6.37 7.37
C ASP A 51 6.33 6.33 5.87
N ARG A 52 6.23 5.12 5.30
CA ARG A 52 6.02 4.97 3.86
C ARG A 52 4.56 5.24 3.51
N ARG A 53 4.35 6.34 2.78
CA ARG A 53 3.03 6.75 2.28
C ARG A 53 2.70 6.29 0.86
N ARG A 54 3.69 5.77 0.11
CA ARG A 54 3.47 5.28 -1.26
C ARG A 54 2.61 4.01 -1.24
N PHE A 55 1.58 3.98 -2.10
CA PHE A 55 0.72 2.81 -2.30
C PHE A 55 1.44 1.62 -2.96
N THR A 56 2.53 1.89 -3.69
CA THR A 56 3.33 0.84 -4.32
C THR A 56 4.22 0.11 -3.32
N ARG A 57 4.44 -1.18 -3.57
CA ARG A 57 5.39 -2.01 -2.81
C ARG A 57 6.84 -1.57 -3.08
N PRO A 58 7.73 -1.54 -2.05
CA PRO A 58 9.16 -1.32 -2.28
C PRO A 58 9.73 -2.38 -3.20
N GLY A 59 10.61 -2.00 -4.12
CA GLY A 59 11.42 -2.97 -4.86
C GLY A 59 12.42 -3.69 -3.97
N LYS A 60 13.03 -2.99 -3.00
CA LYS A 60 14.01 -3.55 -2.05
C LYS A 60 13.84 -2.97 -0.64
N CYS A 61 14.21 -3.74 0.37
CA CYS A 61 14.32 -3.28 1.75
C CYS A 61 15.56 -2.39 1.93
N PRO A 62 15.47 -1.23 2.60
CA PRO A 62 16.63 -0.36 2.82
C PRO A 62 17.66 -0.98 3.78
N LYS A 63 17.25 -1.90 4.67
CA LYS A 63 18.12 -2.54 5.67
C LYS A 63 18.88 -3.75 5.11
N CYS A 64 18.17 -4.75 4.57
CA CYS A 64 18.78 -5.99 4.09
C CYS A 64 18.87 -6.12 2.57
N ARG A 65 18.36 -5.15 1.80
CA ARG A 65 18.26 -5.17 0.33
C ARG A 65 17.40 -6.30 -0.26
N GLY A 66 16.76 -7.13 0.56
CA GLY A 66 15.83 -8.17 0.14
C GLY A 66 14.54 -7.60 -0.48
N THR A 67 13.89 -8.40 -1.33
CA THR A 67 12.64 -8.06 -2.03
C THR A 67 11.40 -8.60 -1.31
N HIS A 68 11.59 -9.49 -0.33
CA HIS A 68 10.50 -10.11 0.41
C HIS A 68 9.96 -9.16 1.49
N VAL A 69 8.92 -8.41 1.11
CA VAL A 69 8.25 -7.44 1.97
C VAL A 69 6.77 -7.78 2.05
N GLU A 70 6.16 -7.56 3.20
CA GLU A 70 4.73 -7.72 3.43
C GLU A 70 3.92 -6.85 2.44
N ALA A 71 2.69 -7.29 2.13
CA ALA A 71 1.84 -6.55 1.20
C ALA A 71 1.32 -5.28 1.88
N PRO A 72 1.46 -4.09 1.27
CA PRO A 72 0.86 -2.88 1.81
C PRO A 72 -0.66 -3.05 1.95
N ALA A 73 -1.18 -2.67 3.11
CA ALA A 73 -2.61 -2.66 3.37
C ALA A 73 -3.11 -1.22 3.49
N PHE A 74 -4.26 -0.95 2.91
CA PHE A 74 -4.89 0.36 2.84
C PHE A 74 -6.13 0.44 3.72
N ARG A 75 -6.41 1.63 4.25
CA ARG A 75 -7.60 1.95 5.05
C ARG A 75 -7.97 3.42 4.84
N ILE A 76 -9.26 3.72 4.77
CA ILE A 76 -9.79 5.09 4.85
C ILE A 76 -10.11 5.38 6.32
N LEU A 77 -9.69 6.55 6.80
CA LEU A 77 -10.03 7.14 8.10
C LEU A 77 -11.07 8.23 7.92
#